data_AF-A0A1S1QHI2-F1
#
_entry.id   AF-A0A1S1QHI2-F1
#
_cell.length_a   1.000
_cell.length_b   1.000
_cell.length_c   1.000
_cell.angle_alpha   90.00
_cell.angle_beta   90.00
_cell.angle_gamma   90.00
#
_symmetry.space_group_name_H-M   'P 1'
#
loop_
_entity.id
_entity.type
_entity.pdbx_description
1 polymer ?
#
loop_
_entity_poly.entity_id
_entity_poly.type
_entity_poly.pdbx_seq_one_letter_code
_entity_poly.pdbx_strand_id
1 'polypeptide(L)' 'MADIVTIAASIDGVPTMTETDAMLEELRRLPRTNDNQALIDDLLEFRSLLAGRRVETVAGPQ' A
#
# COMPACT_ATOMS: atom_id res chain seq x y z
N MET A 1 2.04 17.10 13.30
CA MET A 1 1.55 16.45 12.05
C MET A 1 2.51 15.33 11.68
N ALA A 2 2.55 14.27 12.48
CA ALA A 2 3.50 13.16 12.29
C ALA A 2 2.92 11.83 12.84
N ASP A 3 1.60 11.66 12.78
CA ASP A 3 0.95 10.50 13.39
C ASP A 3 0.80 9.32 12.42
N ILE A 4 0.44 9.56 11.16
CA ILE A 4 0.15 8.48 10.21
C ILE A 4 1.42 7.75 9.72
N VAL A 5 2.50 8.48 9.46
CA VAL A 5 3.77 7.87 9.00
C VAL A 5 4.43 7.04 10.12
N THR A 6 4.26 7.46 11.37
CA THR A 6 4.79 6.75 12.55
C THR A 6 4.03 5.45 12.84
N ILE A 7 2.72 5.41 12.55
CA ILE A 7 1.90 4.19 12.64
C ILE A 7 2.30 3.20 11.53
N ALA A 8 2.57 3.68 10.30
CA ALA A 8 2.99 2.84 9.19
C ALA A 8 4.38 2.21 9.39
N ALA A 9 5.29 2.87 10.11
CA ALA A 9 6.63 2.37 10.41
C ALA A 9 6.70 1.44 11.65
N SER A 10 5.68 1.46 12.53
CA SER A 10 5.67 0.66 13.77
C SER A 10 5.00 -0.71 13.62
N ILE A 11 4.38 -1.00 12.48
CA ILE A 11 3.90 -2.34 12.18
C ILE A 11 5.03 -3.07 11.45
N ASP A 12 5.65 -4.01 12.16
CA ASP A 12 6.76 -4.89 11.75
C ASP A 12 6.37 -5.86 10.60
N GLY A 13 5.51 -5.43 9.69
CA GLY A 13 4.91 -6.24 8.65
C GLY A 13 4.62 -5.40 7.42
N VAL A 14 5.02 -5.92 6.26
CA VAL A 14 4.58 -5.44 4.95
C VAL A 14 3.05 -5.25 4.99
N PRO A 15 2.52 -4.04 4.72
CA PRO A 15 1.07 -3.78 4.80
C PRO A 15 0.27 -4.81 3.99
N THR A 16 -0.88 -5.24 4.50
CA THR A 16 -1.76 -6.14 3.76
C THR A 16 -2.49 -5.41 2.63
N MET A 17 -3.05 -6.15 1.66
CA MET A 17 -3.85 -5.53 0.57
C MET A 17 -4.94 -4.61 1.08
N THR A 18 -5.64 -5.01 2.15
CA THR A 18 -6.72 -4.23 2.75
C THR A 18 -6.21 -2.93 3.36
N GLU A 19 -5.05 -2.96 4.02
CA GLU A 19 -4.41 -1.76 4.56
C GLU A 19 -3.93 -0.83 3.43
N THR A 20 -3.32 -1.38 2.38
CA THR A 20 -2.89 -0.61 1.21
C THR A 20 -4.08 0.04 0.49
N ASP A 21 -5.21 -0.66 0.34
CA ASP A 21 -6.44 -0.07 -0.23
C ASP A 21 -6.98 1.06 0.67
N ALA A 22 -7.00 0.88 1.99
CA ALA A 22 -7.42 1.93 2.93
C ALA A 22 -6.51 3.18 2.83
N MET A 23 -5.19 2.99 2.71
CA MET A 23 -4.24 4.10 2.51
C MET A 23 -4.48 4.85 1.19
N LEU A 24 -4.80 4.13 0.10
CA LEU A 24 -5.16 4.72 -1.19
C LEU A 24 -6.46 5.53 -1.11
N GLU A 25 -7.45 5.05 -0.36
CA GLU A 25 -8.69 5.79 -0.10
C GLU A 25 -8.42 7.07 0.66
N GLU A 26 -7.60 7.04 1.72
CA GLU A 26 -7.20 8.25 2.46
C GLU A 26 -6.48 9.27 1.57
N LEU A 27 -5.49 8.82 0.79
CA LEU A 27 -4.74 9.71 -0.12
C LEU A 27 -5.62 10.32 -1.20
N ARG A 28 -6.63 9.60 -1.68
CA ARG A 28 -7.62 10.14 -2.63
C ARG A 28 -8.50 11.24 -2.04
N ARG A 29 -8.65 11.30 -0.71
CA ARG A 29 -9.38 12.38 -0.02
C ARG A 29 -8.53 13.62 0.20
N LEU A 30 -7.22 13.53 0.07
CA LEU A 30 -6.31 14.66 0.15
C LEU A 30 -6.33 15.50 -1.14
N PRO A 31 -5.91 16.79 -1.07
CA PRO A 31 -5.78 17.61 -2.26
C PRO A 31 -4.84 16.94 -3.28
N ARG A 32 -5.20 17.04 -4.57
CA ARG A 32 -4.40 16.53 -5.69
C ARG A 32 -3.16 17.41 -5.91
N THR A 33 -2.16 17.23 -5.05
CA THR A 33 -0.81 17.75 -5.23
C THR A 33 0.04 16.72 -5.98
N ASN A 34 1.15 17.18 -6.55
CA ASN A 34 2.09 16.31 -7.25
C ASN A 34 2.66 15.23 -6.30
N ASP A 35 2.98 15.61 -5.06
CA ASP A 35 3.43 14.68 -4.01
C ASP A 35 2.38 13.62 -3.68
N ASN A 36 1.10 14.01 -3.55
CA ASN A 36 0.03 13.05 -3.25
C ASN A 36 -0.26 12.13 -4.45
N GLN A 37 -0.09 12.61 -5.68
CA GLN A 37 -0.20 11.77 -6.87
C GLN A 37 0.94 10.75 -6.94
N ALA A 38 2.18 11.15 -6.65
CA ALA A 38 3.32 10.24 -6.59
C ALA A 38 3.10 9.14 -5.53
N LEU A 39 2.64 9.51 -4.33
CA LEU A 39 2.32 8.56 -3.26
C LEU A 39 1.22 7.56 -3.64
N ILE A 40 0.23 7.99 -4.43
CA ILE A 40 -0.82 7.08 -4.94
C ILE A 40 -0.23 6.09 -5.94
N ASP A 41 0.65 6.55 -6.83
CA ASP A 41 1.29 5.69 -7.83
C ASP A 41 2.19 4.63 -7.16
N ASP A 42 3.03 5.04 -6.21
CA ASP A 42 3.87 4.15 -5.40
C ASP A 42 3.03 3.09 -4.65
N LEU A 43 1.90 3.47 -4.05
CA LEU A 43 1.02 2.53 -3.36
C LEU A 43 0.28 1.58 -4.30
N LEU A 44 -0.08 2.03 -5.51
CA LEU A 44 -0.66 1.17 -6.54
C LEU A 44 0.37 0.13 -7.04
N GLU A 45 1.62 0.53 -7.22
CA GLU A 45 2.72 -0.37 -7.55
C GLU A 45 2.94 -1.39 -6.43
N PHE A 46 3.02 -0.93 -5.18
CA PHE A 46 3.15 -1.78 -4.01
C PHE A 46 1.99 -2.79 -3.88
N ARG A 47 0.75 -2.37 -4.15
CA ARG A 47 -0.43 -3.26 -4.20
C ARG A 47 -0.30 -4.33 -5.28
N SER A 48 0.26 -3.97 -6.44
CA SER A 48 0.54 -4.91 -7.53
C SER A 48 1.57 -5.96 -7.11
N LEU A 49 2.63 -5.53 -6.42
CA LEU A 49 3.66 -6.44 -5.87
C LEU A 49 3.07 -7.38 -4.81
N LEU A 50 2.19 -6.88 -3.94
CA LEU A 50 1.43 -7.69 -2.98
C LEU A 50 0.53 -8.72 -3.69
N ALA A 51 -0.11 -8.35 -4.80
CA ALA A 51 -0.91 -9.26 -5.63
C ALA A 51 -0.06 -10.35 -6.29
N GLY A 52 1.11 -9.99 -6.82
CA GLY A 52 2.08 -10.93 -7.37
C GLY A 52 2.57 -11.92 -6.32
N ARG A 53 2.91 -11.44 -5.12
CA ARG A 53 3.39 -12.27 -4.00
C ARG A 53 2.35 -13.29 -3.51
N ARG A 54 1.06 -12.96 -3.58
CA ARG A 54 -0.05 -13.88 -3.25
C ARG A 54 -0.19 -15.00 -4.27
N VAL A 55 0.18 -14.78 -5.53
CA VAL A 55 0.17 -15.80 -6.60
C VAL A 55 1.28 -16.84 -6.40
N GLU A 56 2.46 -16.43 -5.93
CA GLU A 56 3.61 -17.32 -5.73
C GLU A 56 3.41 -18.35 -4.59
N THR A 57 2.49 -18.10 -3.66
CA THR A 57 2.15 -19.05 -2.58
C THR A 57 1.13 -20.12 -3.00
N VAL A 58 0.44 -19.95 -4.13
CA VAL A 58 -0.62 -20.87 -4.59
C VAL A 58 -0.16 -21.78 -5.74
N ALA A 59 0.98 -21.50 -6.38
CA ALA A 59 1.56 -22.33 -7.44
C ALA A 59 2.55 -23.38 -6.89
N GLY A 60 2.06 -24.29 -6.05
CA GLY A 60 2.75 -25.56 -5.79
C GLY A 60 2.43 -26.56 -6.92
N PRO A 61 3.42 -27.27 -7.50
CA PRO A 61 3.15 -28.25 -8.54
C PRO A 61 2.43 -29.44 -7.91
N GLN A 62 1.26 -29.79 -8.44
CA GLN A 62 0.63 -31.10 -8.28
C GLN A 62 0.75 -31.86 -9.60
#